data_AF-A0A9D6Y8Z2-F1
#
_entry.id   AF-A0A9D6Y8Z2-F1
#
_cell.length_a   1.000
_cell.length_b   1.000
_cell.length_c   1.000
_cell.angle_alpha   90.00
_cell.angle_beta   90.00
_cell.angle_gamma   90.00
#
_symmetry.space_group_name_H-M   'P 1'
#
loop_
_entity.id
_entity.type
_entity.pdbx_description
1 polymer ?
#
loop_
_entity_poly.entity_id
_entity_poly.type
_entity_poly.pdbx_seq_one_letter_code
_entity_poly.pdbx_strand_id
1 'polypeptide(L)' 'MSRLANPEEYQRAQKELHDLEARLDRLQRDHPLGSKGFTKAGVRKMIARLHEELAQYEGSQEARRADAP' A
#
# COMPACT_ATOMS: atom_id res chain seq x y z
N MET A 1 3.51 -1.93 14.88
CA MET A 1 4.58 -0.96 14.54
C MET A 1 4.37 -0.53 13.10
N SER A 2 4.02 0.74 12.87
CA SER A 2 3.96 1.28 11.51
C SER A 2 5.38 1.42 10.96
N ARG A 3 5.60 0.98 9.72
CA ARG A 3 6.90 1.03 9.05
C ARG A 3 7.23 2.44 8.52
N LEU A 4 6.25 3.33 8.44
CA LEU A 4 6.39 4.66 7.84
C LEU A 4 6.61 5.71 8.93
N ALA A 5 7.85 6.17 9.07
CA ALA A 5 8.24 7.19 10.04
C ALA A 5 8.82 8.45 9.37
N ASN A 6 9.32 8.34 8.14
CA ASN A 6 9.93 9.44 7.40
C ASN A 6 9.44 9.54 5.94
N PRO A 7 9.68 10.69 5.26
CA PRO A 7 9.22 10.90 3.89
C PRO A 7 9.81 9.90 2.88
N GLU A 8 11.03 9.39 3.09
CA GLU A 8 11.63 8.42 2.18
C GLU A 8 10.93 7.05 2.26
N GLU A 9 10.58 6.61 3.47
CA GLU A 9 9.79 5.39 3.68
C GLU A 9 8.40 5.53 3.07
N TYR A 10 7.78 6.70 3.23
CA TYR A 10 6.51 7.02 2.59
C TYR A 10 6.60 6.91 1.06
N GLN A 11 7.62 7.53 0.44
CA GLN A 11 7.86 7.43 -1.01
C GLN A 11 8.13 5.99 -1.46
N ARG A 12 8.93 5.23 -0.69
CA ARG A 12 9.19 3.82 -0.97
C ARG A 12 7.90 2.99 -0.92
N ALA A 13 7.04 3.24 0.06
CA ALA A 13 5.75 2.57 0.21
C ALA A 13 4.77 2.92 -0.92
N GLN A 14 4.74 4.17 -1.38
CA GLN A 14 3.97 4.58 -2.56
C GLN A 14 4.45 3.84 -3.83
N LYS A 15 5.77 3.73 -4.02
CA LYS A 15 6.31 2.96 -5.15
C LYS A 15 5.96 1.47 -5.04
N GLU A 16 6.09 0.89 -3.85
CA GLU A 16 5.73 -0.51 -3.61
C GLU A 16 4.24 -0.77 -3.91
N LEU A 17 3.36 0.16 -3.50
CA LEU A 17 1.93 0.11 -3.79
C LEU A 17 1.67 0.10 -5.29
N HIS A 18 2.24 1.04 -6.04
CA HIS A 18 2.10 1.11 -7.50
C HIS A 18 2.57 -0.19 -8.19
N ASP A 19 3.71 -0.74 -7.75
CA ASP A 19 4.25 -1.98 -8.31
C ASP A 19 3.34 -3.20 -8.02
N LEU A 20 2.72 -3.25 -6.84
CA LEU A 20 1.75 -4.28 -6.46
C LEU A 20 0.43 -4.16 -7.22
N GLU A 21 -0.07 -2.95 -7.45
CA GLU A 21 -1.26 -2.70 -8.27
C GLU A 21 -1.03 -3.14 -9.71
N ALA A 22 0.10 -2.75 -10.32
CA ALA A 22 0.45 -3.18 -11.66
C ALA A 22 0.60 -4.71 -11.75
N ARG A 23 1.14 -5.36 -10.71
CA ARG A 23 1.21 -6.82 -10.63
C ARG A 23 -0.17 -7.45 -10.52
N LEU A 24 -1.07 -6.87 -9.71
CA LEU A 24 -2.44 -7.36 -9.57
C LEU A 24 -3.20 -7.28 -10.89
N ASP A 25 -3.07 -6.16 -11.60
CA ASP A 25 -3.68 -5.94 -12.90
C ASP A 25 -3.21 -6.99 -13.94
N ARG A 26 -1.89 -7.26 -14.02
CA ARG A 26 -1.36 -8.35 -14.85
C ARG A 26 -1.94 -9.71 -14.46
N LEU A 27 -1.94 -10.05 -13.17
CA LEU A 27 -2.50 -11.31 -12.69
C LEU A 27 -3.99 -11.47 -13.02
N GLN A 28 -4.74 -10.36 -13.02
CA GLN A 28 -6.16 -10.36 -13.38
C GLN A 28 -6.37 -10.59 -14.88
N ARG A 29 -5.55 -9.95 -15.72
CA ARG A 29 -5.56 -10.14 -17.18
C ARG A 29 -5.16 -11.55 -17.61
N ASP A 30 -4.08 -12.09 -17.04
CA ASP A 30 -3.50 -13.37 -17.46
C ASP A 30 -4.32 -14.59 -17.00
N HIS A 31 -5.13 -14.41 -15.96
CA HIS A 31 -5.90 -15.50 -15.37
C HIS A 31 -7.35 -15.08 -15.08
N PRO A 32 -8.20 -14.84 -16.09
CA PRO A 32 -9.61 -14.52 -15.84
C PRO A 32 -10.29 -15.66 -15.06
N LEU A 33 -11.18 -15.27 -14.14
CA LEU A 33 -12.12 -16.05 -13.30
C LEU A 33 -11.92 -17.59 -13.18
N GLY A 34 -11.77 -18.07 -11.94
CA GLY A 34 -11.76 -19.52 -11.61
C GLY A 34 -10.39 -20.11 -11.26
N SER A 35 -9.32 -19.35 -11.51
CA SER A 35 -7.96 -19.65 -11.08
C SER A 35 -7.81 -19.43 -9.56
N LYS A 36 -8.04 -20.50 -8.77
CA LYS A 36 -7.74 -20.50 -7.33
C LYS A 36 -6.23 -20.29 -7.15
N GLY A 37 -5.83 -19.15 -6.59
CA GLY A 37 -4.41 -18.82 -6.42
C GLY A 37 -4.15 -17.87 -5.26
N PHE A 38 -3.23 -18.28 -4.40
CA PHE A 38 -2.63 -17.51 -3.30
C PHE A 38 -2.07 -16.15 -3.77
N THR A 39 -1.77 -16.00 -5.06
CA THR A 39 -1.14 -14.82 -5.67
C THR A 39 -2.05 -13.58 -5.69
N LYS A 40 -3.31 -13.69 -6.12
CA LYS A 40 -4.21 -12.51 -6.21
C LYS A 40 -4.68 -12.03 -4.85
N ALA A 41 -5.09 -12.97 -4.00
CA ALA A 41 -5.55 -12.65 -2.64
C ALA A 41 -4.40 -12.11 -1.77
N GLY A 42 -3.19 -12.68 -1.91
CA GLY A 42 -2.00 -12.18 -1.22
C GLY A 42 -1.65 -10.75 -1.63
N VAL A 43 -1.60 -10.47 -2.94
CA VAL A 43 -1.30 -9.11 -3.45
C VAL A 43 -2.36 -8.10 -3.00
N ARG A 44 -3.66 -8.45 -3.03
CA ARG A 44 -4.73 -7.58 -2.49
C ARG A 44 -4.56 -7.27 -1.00
N LYS A 45 -4.16 -8.26 -0.19
CA LYS A 45 -3.88 -8.06 1.24
C LYS A 45 -2.68 -7.14 1.47
N MET A 46 -1.63 -7.28 0.66
CA MET A 46 -0.46 -6.40 0.73
C MET A 46 -0.81 -4.95 0.36
N ILE A 47 -1.58 -4.76 -0.71
CA ILE A 47 -2.10 -3.44 -1.12
C ILE A 47 -2.92 -2.81 0.01
N ALA A 48 -3.87 -3.54 0.59
CA ALA A 48 -4.70 -3.04 1.69
C ALA A 48 -3.86 -2.60 2.90
N ARG A 49 -2.87 -3.41 3.29
CA ARG A 49 -1.94 -3.06 4.36
C ARG A 49 -1.14 -1.78 4.06
N LEU A 50 -0.65 -1.61 2.83
CA LEU A 50 0.08 -0.40 2.46
C LEU A 50 -0.81 0.84 2.49
N HIS A 51 -2.07 0.75 2.06
CA HIS A 51 -3.03 1.84 2.22
C HIS A 51 -3.22 2.23 3.69
N GLU A 52 -3.36 1.25 4.58
CA GLU A 52 -3.49 1.50 6.02
C GLU A 52 -2.24 2.18 6.59
N GLU A 53 -1.03 1.70 6.23
CA GLU A 53 0.22 2.29 6.68
C GLU A 53 0.38 3.74 6.19
N LEU A 54 0.07 4.01 4.91
CA LEU A 54 0.13 5.36 4.30
C LEU A 54 -0.87 6.32 4.98
N ALA A 55 -2.11 5.89 5.17
CA ALA A 55 -3.14 6.70 5.83
C ALA A 55 -2.76 7.04 7.29
N GLN A 56 -2.17 6.08 8.02
CA GLN A 56 -1.68 6.33 9.38
C GLN A 56 -0.54 7.37 9.39
N TYR A 57 0.39 7.28 8.44
CA TYR A 57 1.47 8.25 8.32
C TYR A 57 0.92 9.65 8.02
N GLU A 58 0.03 9.77 7.04
CA GLU A 58 -0.60 11.05 6.65
C GLU A 58 -1.34 11.70 7.83
N GLY A 59 -2.21 10.95 8.51
CA GLY A 59 -2.91 11.46 9.69
C GLY A 59 -1.96 11.87 10.81
N SER A 60 -0.83 11.17 10.98
CA SER A 60 0.20 11.57 11.96
C SER A 60 0.94 12.86 11.57
N GLN A 61 1.17 13.11 10.27
CA GLN A 61 1.78 14.35 9.80
C GLN A 61 0.81 15.53 9.91
N GLU A 62 -0.47 15.32 9.64
CA GLU A 62 -1.50 16.34 9.81
C GLU A 62 -1.61 16.80 11.26
N ALA A 63 -1.63 15.86 12.22
CA ALA A 63 -1.62 16.19 13.65
C ALA A 63 -0.39 17.04 14.03
N ARG A 64 0.81 16.64 13.59
CA ARG A 64 2.04 17.41 13.85
C ARG A 64 2.04 18.82 13.27
N ARG A 65 1.39 19.01 12.11
CA ARG A 65 1.24 20.33 11.48
C ARG A 65 0.21 21.19 12.20
N ALA A 66 -0.85 20.58 12.73
CA ALA A 66 -1.88 21.29 13.50
C ALA A 66 -1.36 21.76 14.87
N ASP A 67 -0.42 21.04 15.46
CA ASP A 67 0.24 21.39 16.73
C ASP A 67 1.42 22.38 16.57
N ALA A 68 1.76 22.77 15.33
CA ALA A 68 2.83 23.74 15.07
C ALA A 68 2.31 25.18 15.36
N PRO A 69 3.01 25.96 16.22
CA PRO A 69 2.56 27.29 16.66
C PRO A 69 2.63 28.37 15.58
#